data_AF-A0A953APT1-F1
#
_entry.id   AF-A0A953APT1-F1
#
_cell.length_a   1.000
_cell.length_b   1.000
_cell.length_c   1.000
_cell.angle_alpha   90.00
_cell.angle_beta   90.00
_cell.angle_gamma   90.00
#
_symmetry.space_group_name_H-M   'P 1'
#
loop_
_entity.id
_entity.type
_entity.pdbx_description
1 polymer ?
#
loop_
_entity_poly.entity_id
_entity_poly.type
_entity_poly.pdbx_seq_one_letter_code
_entity_poly.pdbx_strand_id
1 'polypeptide(L)'
;MPHGKPRLDEEALVAEFPSLDRKAQGAFFTPAPLVEEVLELAVRHAPAHRPLAVIDPSCGAGAFLAAAAARLPRASLHGLELHPQAADWCRRRVRKAQVLCGDGLRESFDALTATLPPGAFELWVGNPPYNGTSSVLRDPQTYARLVALLPEALPAGTSLRDDFAFFLLRVARRLEQRDGLLAFVTPATLIDAFMYAPLRKALLGRLELKEVLELGGGVFRGARVRTCVTVWRSLPPATPKRPLQLVPAGDDAPGTLYRTRAASGPFERHQPGDAIAFAPAAPDYLLRPPPPKAEALDARWRKDGEPLTTLIPISSPGLKTRFDELLVSDDPDVLFERVDAFLRAAPTEIEPFAIAHGIPARHLAKLETLKALVGTSLRAERQHVRPFYRYAGARHRGRIPESARAYCYLDRRLIPRGDHRFRGDYDPHACDIKLVFNVRELPLSAALLDRPGCVHDHRHARFAPLYVPRAILEGGLSAAKPGLDPSDLVPNLSRRGMAWAERLGGPRALYEALVRFINSEPVQAHWAPAYGAIRELPVTFEALKEASSGQR
;
A
#
# COMPACT_ATOMS: atom_id res chain seq x y z
N MET A 1 -12.45 23.15 -45.33
CA MET A 1 -12.41 21.86 -44.61
C MET A 1 -11.55 22.06 -43.36
N PRO A 2 -12.08 21.90 -42.13
CA PRO A 2 -11.27 22.09 -40.94
C PRO A 2 -10.28 20.91 -40.82
N HIS A 3 -8.99 21.21 -40.83
CA HIS A 3 -7.93 20.24 -40.56
C HIS A 3 -8.06 19.74 -39.12
N GLY A 4 -8.59 18.53 -38.95
CA GLY A 4 -8.64 17.86 -37.66
C GLY A 4 -7.22 17.74 -37.09
N LYS A 5 -7.04 18.21 -35.85
CA LYS A 5 -5.80 17.96 -35.09
C LYS A 5 -5.54 16.45 -35.08
N PRO A 6 -4.37 15.95 -35.50
CA PRO A 6 -4.07 14.53 -35.39
C PRO A 6 -4.19 14.12 -33.91
N ARG A 7 -5.03 13.12 -33.63
CA ARG A 7 -5.08 12.47 -32.32
C ARG A 7 -3.69 11.89 -32.07
N LEU A 8 -2.95 12.46 -31.12
CA LEU A 8 -1.65 11.95 -30.68
C LEU A 8 -1.89 10.61 -29.99
N ASP A 9 -1.56 9.52 -30.68
CA ASP A 9 -1.55 8.18 -30.09
C ASP A 9 -0.21 7.96 -29.38
N GLU A 10 -0.18 8.33 -28.11
CA GLU A 10 0.98 8.12 -27.22
C GLU A 10 1.27 6.61 -27.02
N GLU A 11 0.32 5.71 -27.30
CA GLU A 11 0.56 4.26 -27.28
C GLU A 11 1.28 3.77 -28.54
N ALA A 12 1.07 4.40 -29.70
CA ALA A 12 1.77 4.03 -30.93
C ALA A 12 3.29 4.25 -30.82
N LEU A 13 3.72 5.24 -30.03
CA LEU A 13 5.12 5.53 -29.74
C LEU A 13 5.83 4.42 -28.97
N VAL A 14 5.08 3.51 -28.35
CA VAL A 14 5.64 2.36 -27.63
C VAL A 14 6.48 1.48 -28.57
N ALA A 15 6.07 1.35 -29.84
CA ALA A 15 6.80 0.54 -30.82
C ALA A 15 8.18 1.13 -31.18
N GLU A 16 8.39 2.44 -30.95
CA GLU A 16 9.63 3.15 -31.24
C GLU A 16 10.68 3.00 -30.12
N PHE A 17 10.31 2.41 -28.97
CA PHE A 17 11.21 2.22 -27.82
C PHE A 17 11.21 0.76 -27.30
N PRO A 18 11.63 -0.22 -28.11
CA PRO A 18 11.64 -1.64 -27.71
C PRO A 18 12.57 -1.95 -26.52
N SER A 19 13.52 -1.05 -26.21
CA SER A 19 14.43 -1.14 -25.06
C SER A 19 13.78 -0.80 -23.71
N LEU A 20 12.57 -0.22 -23.70
CA LEU A 20 11.86 0.17 -22.47
C LEU A 20 10.90 -0.94 -22.00
N ASP A 21 11.31 -1.72 -20.99
CA ASP A 21 10.38 -2.62 -20.29
C ASP A 21 9.45 -1.82 -19.37
N ARG A 22 8.26 -1.50 -19.88
CA ARG A 22 7.19 -0.76 -19.18
C ARG A 22 6.82 -1.38 -17.84
N LYS A 23 6.80 -2.71 -17.73
CA LYS A 23 6.39 -3.40 -16.48
C LYS A 23 7.50 -3.39 -15.45
N ALA A 24 8.75 -3.57 -15.87
CA ALA A 24 9.90 -3.54 -14.96
C ALA A 24 10.22 -2.12 -14.46
N GLN A 25 9.91 -1.08 -15.26
CA GLN A 25 10.27 0.31 -14.95
C GLN A 25 9.10 1.17 -14.46
N GLY A 26 7.85 0.71 -14.59
CA GLY A 26 6.68 1.46 -14.15
C GLY A 26 6.44 2.76 -14.94
N ALA A 27 6.99 2.86 -16.16
CA ALA A 27 6.88 4.02 -17.04
C ALA A 27 5.79 3.78 -18.09
N PHE A 28 4.78 4.65 -18.12
CA PHE A 28 3.67 4.61 -19.08
C PHE A 28 3.56 5.96 -19.80
N PHE A 29 3.39 5.92 -21.12
CA PHE A 29 3.06 7.12 -21.87
C PHE A 29 1.66 7.60 -21.50
N THR A 30 1.56 8.86 -21.09
CA THR A 30 0.32 9.47 -20.61
C THR A 30 -0.58 9.85 -21.79
N PRO A 31 -1.81 9.33 -21.88
CA PRO A 31 -2.71 9.65 -23.00
C PRO A 31 -2.95 11.16 -23.13
N ALA A 32 -2.97 11.67 -24.37
CA ALA A 32 -3.13 13.10 -24.63
C ALA A 32 -4.36 13.75 -23.95
N PRO A 33 -5.55 13.11 -23.88
CA PRO A 33 -6.70 13.68 -23.16
C PRO A 33 -6.42 13.91 -21.67
N LEU A 34 -5.70 12.99 -21.02
CA LEU A 34 -5.32 13.14 -19.61
C LEU A 34 -4.27 14.24 -19.43
N VAL A 35 -3.29 14.33 -20.33
CA VAL A 35 -2.28 15.41 -20.31
C VAL A 35 -2.95 16.78 -20.39
N GLU A 36 -3.90 16.95 -21.31
CA GLU A 36 -4.65 18.19 -21.47
C GLU A 36 -5.50 18.52 -20.23
N GLU A 37 -6.15 17.51 -19.65
CA GLU A 37 -6.96 17.64 -18.43
C GLU A 37 -6.12 18.09 -17.23
N VAL A 38 -4.96 17.47 -17.01
CA VAL A 38 -4.02 17.86 -15.94
C VAL A 38 -3.52 19.29 -16.12
N LEU A 39 -3.13 19.67 -17.34
CA LEU A 39 -2.70 21.04 -17.63
C LEU A 39 -3.82 22.05 -17.43
N GLU A 40 -5.06 21.70 -17.81
CA GLU A 40 -6.21 22.56 -17.59
C GLU A 40 -6.48 22.76 -16.09
N LEU A 41 -6.45 21.68 -15.30
CA LEU A 41 -6.60 21.72 -13.84
C LEU A 41 -5.54 22.63 -13.21
N ALA A 42 -4.27 22.44 -13.56
CA ALA A 42 -3.17 23.21 -12.98
C ALA A 42 -3.25 24.70 -13.35
N VAL A 43 -3.49 25.03 -14.63
CA VAL A 43 -3.49 26.42 -15.11
C VAL A 43 -4.61 27.28 -14.48
N ARG A 44 -5.71 26.68 -14.01
CA ARG A 44 -6.76 27.40 -13.25
C ARG A 44 -6.22 28.05 -11.97
N HIS A 45 -5.14 27.51 -11.41
CA HIS A 45 -4.49 28.02 -10.21
C HIS A 45 -3.24 28.85 -10.50
N ALA A 46 -2.84 29.00 -11.77
CA ALA A 46 -1.66 29.75 -12.17
C ALA A 46 -1.96 31.25 -12.27
N PRO A 47 -1.01 32.13 -11.96
CA PRO A 47 -1.19 33.57 -12.13
C PRO A 47 -1.30 33.96 -13.62
N ALA A 48 -2.27 34.80 -13.96
CA ALA A 48 -2.56 35.19 -15.35
C ALA A 48 -1.46 36.06 -16.01
N HIS A 49 -0.69 36.82 -15.23
CA HIS A 49 0.20 37.88 -15.73
C HIS A 49 1.69 37.65 -15.46
N ARG A 50 2.11 36.42 -15.12
CA ARG A 50 3.52 36.11 -14.85
C ARG A 50 4.12 35.18 -15.90
N PRO A 51 5.42 35.33 -16.24
CA PRO A 51 6.13 34.34 -17.02
C PRO A 51 6.06 32.96 -16.37
N LEU A 52 5.70 31.95 -17.15
CA LEU A 52 5.62 30.56 -16.69
C LEU A 52 6.86 29.78 -17.16
N ALA A 53 7.37 28.95 -16.26
CA ALA A 53 8.24 27.84 -16.61
C ALA A 53 7.44 26.56 -16.40
N VAL A 54 7.25 25.75 -17.45
CA VAL A 54 6.62 24.43 -17.34
C VAL A 54 7.72 23.38 -17.27
N ILE A 55 7.69 22.57 -16.23
CA ILE A 55 8.74 21.62 -15.91
C ILE A 55 8.16 20.21 -15.81
N ASP A 56 8.74 19.27 -16.55
CA ASP A 56 8.48 17.83 -16.40
C ASP A 56 9.78 17.09 -16.03
N PRO A 57 9.96 16.66 -14.77
CA PRO A 57 11.21 16.08 -14.28
C PRO A 57 11.40 14.60 -14.67
N SER A 58 10.44 14.02 -15.39
CA SER A 58 10.46 12.66 -15.92
C SER A 58 9.72 12.65 -17.26
N CYS A 59 10.20 13.46 -18.20
CA CYS A 59 9.39 13.91 -19.33
C CYS A 59 9.12 12.83 -20.38
N GLY A 60 9.88 11.73 -20.37
CA GLY A 60 9.77 10.67 -21.35
C GLY A 60 9.81 11.22 -22.77
N ALA A 61 8.76 10.92 -23.51
CA ALA A 61 8.54 11.38 -24.87
C ALA A 61 8.12 12.87 -24.98
N GLY A 62 7.87 13.56 -23.87
CA GLY A 62 7.52 14.97 -23.84
C GLY A 62 6.04 15.26 -24.05
N ALA A 63 5.14 14.34 -23.69
CA ALA A 63 3.69 14.53 -23.86
C ALA A 63 3.18 15.80 -23.15
N PHE A 64 3.54 16.00 -21.88
CA PHE A 64 3.20 17.21 -21.12
C PHE A 64 3.83 18.47 -21.72
N LEU A 65 5.11 18.42 -22.09
CA LEU A 65 5.81 19.56 -22.69
C LEU A 65 5.21 19.94 -24.06
N ALA A 66 4.80 18.96 -24.87
CA ALA A 66 4.15 19.20 -26.16
C ALA A 66 2.78 19.86 -25.98
N ALA A 67 1.96 19.38 -25.04
CA ALA A 67 0.67 19.99 -24.75
C ALA A 67 0.81 21.39 -24.15
N ALA A 68 1.79 21.59 -23.25
CA ALA A 68 2.14 22.90 -22.73
C ALA A 68 2.65 23.85 -23.82
N ALA A 69 3.42 23.36 -24.79
CA ALA A 69 3.89 24.16 -25.92
C ALA A 69 2.74 24.76 -26.73
N ALA A 70 1.67 23.98 -26.92
CA ALA A 70 0.47 24.39 -27.65
C ALA A 70 -0.44 25.31 -26.84
N ARG A 71 -0.64 25.03 -25.54
CA ARG A 71 -1.56 25.79 -24.68
C ARG A 71 -0.95 27.07 -24.10
N LEU A 72 0.34 27.05 -23.81
CA LEU A 72 1.08 28.12 -23.14
C LEU A 72 2.25 28.56 -24.05
N PRO A 73 1.98 29.25 -25.18
CA PRO A 73 3.00 29.53 -26.19
C PRO A 73 4.17 30.35 -25.64
N ARG A 74 3.92 31.23 -24.67
CA ARG A 74 4.91 32.10 -24.02
C ARG A 74 5.67 31.45 -22.85
N ALA A 75 5.31 30.24 -22.44
CA ALA A 75 6.01 29.56 -21.35
C ALA A 75 7.36 29.01 -21.82
N SER A 76 8.37 29.11 -20.95
CA SER A 76 9.60 28.34 -21.10
C SER A 76 9.34 26.88 -20.72
N LEU A 77 9.91 25.93 -21.45
CA LEU A 77 9.64 24.51 -21.26
C LEU A 77 10.93 23.78 -20.89
N HIS A 78 10.89 22.99 -19.83
CA HIS A 78 12.06 22.31 -19.27
C HIS A 78 11.72 20.85 -18.99
N GLY A 79 12.60 19.94 -19.40
CA GLY A 79 12.41 18.50 -19.25
C GLY A 79 13.65 17.81 -18.72
N LEU A 80 13.46 16.75 -17.94
CA LEU A 80 14.51 15.81 -17.57
C LEU A 80 14.03 14.40 -17.85
N GLU A 81 14.86 13.59 -18.51
CA GLU A 81 14.55 12.22 -18.84
C GLU A 81 15.75 11.31 -18.57
N LEU A 82 15.50 10.16 -17.96
CA LEU A 82 16.54 9.20 -17.59
C LEU A 82 17.14 8.52 -18.82
N HIS A 83 16.32 8.22 -19.83
CA HIS A 83 16.72 7.46 -21.01
C HIS A 83 17.12 8.39 -22.18
N PRO A 84 18.36 8.29 -22.69
CA PRO A 84 18.84 9.16 -23.77
C PRO A 84 17.94 9.15 -25.01
N GLN A 85 17.44 7.99 -25.42
CA GLN A 85 16.57 7.84 -26.60
C GLN A 85 15.24 8.60 -26.45
N ALA A 86 14.61 8.52 -25.28
CA ALA A 86 13.37 9.23 -24.99
C ALA A 86 13.62 10.75 -24.89
N ALA A 87 14.72 11.16 -24.25
CA ALA A 87 15.15 12.56 -24.18
C ALA A 87 15.35 13.16 -25.59
N ASP A 88 16.05 12.46 -26.48
CA ASP A 88 16.26 12.88 -27.86
C ASP A 88 14.96 12.98 -28.64
N TRP A 89 14.03 12.06 -28.41
CA TRP A 89 12.71 12.11 -29.02
C TRP A 89 11.92 13.33 -28.54
N CYS A 90 11.91 13.60 -27.22
CA CYS A 90 11.31 14.80 -26.65
C CYS A 90 11.90 16.09 -27.25
N ARG A 91 13.23 16.17 -27.42
CA ARG A 91 13.91 17.33 -28.06
C ARG A 91 13.43 17.55 -29.49
N ARG A 92 13.29 16.48 -30.28
CA ARG A 92 12.79 16.57 -31.66
C ARG A 92 11.32 16.99 -31.70
N ARG A 93 10.49 16.42 -30.82
CA ARG A 93 9.04 16.70 -30.74
C ARG A 93 8.76 18.12 -30.25
N VAL A 94 9.51 18.60 -29.26
CA VAL A 94 9.29 19.89 -28.60
C VAL A 94 10.55 20.75 -28.72
N ARG A 95 10.83 21.25 -29.94
CA ARG A 95 12.06 22.00 -30.25
C ARG A 95 12.35 23.19 -29.34
N LYS A 96 11.32 23.83 -28.78
CA LYS A 96 11.47 24.97 -27.86
C LYS A 96 11.77 24.57 -26.41
N ALA A 97 11.74 23.28 -26.07
CA ALA A 97 12.00 22.80 -24.73
C ALA A 97 13.49 22.54 -24.51
N GLN A 98 13.99 22.97 -23.36
CA GLN A 98 15.30 22.59 -22.87
C GLN A 98 15.18 21.24 -22.16
N VAL A 99 15.70 20.18 -22.77
CA VAL A 99 15.59 18.81 -22.24
C VAL A 99 16.98 18.30 -21.86
N LEU A 100 17.16 17.96 -20.59
CA LEU A 100 18.36 17.31 -20.06
C LEU A 100 18.16 15.79 -20.00
N CYS A 101 19.27 15.05 -20.07
CA CYS A 101 19.28 13.61 -19.86
C CYS A 101 19.93 13.30 -18.51
N GLY A 102 19.23 12.58 -17.63
CA GLY A 102 19.72 12.26 -16.29
C GLY A 102 18.62 11.80 -15.33
N ASP A 103 19.03 11.42 -14.12
CA ASP A 103 18.13 10.86 -13.10
C ASP A 103 17.51 11.97 -12.23
N GLY A 104 16.19 12.12 -12.31
CA GLY A 104 15.42 13.13 -11.55
C GLY A 104 15.42 12.93 -10.03
N LEU A 105 15.86 11.78 -9.54
CA LEU A 105 16.05 11.51 -8.11
C LEU A 105 17.52 11.69 -7.66
N ARG A 106 18.39 12.17 -8.55
CA ARG A 106 19.82 12.46 -8.29
C ARG A 106 20.20 13.91 -8.66
N GLU A 107 21.48 14.22 -8.79
CA GLU A 107 22.01 15.55 -9.09
C GLU A 107 21.45 16.20 -10.36
N SER A 108 20.97 15.40 -11.34
CA SER A 108 20.41 15.92 -12.60
C SER A 108 19.15 16.78 -12.40
N PHE A 109 18.43 16.60 -11.30
CA PHE A 109 17.32 17.49 -10.93
C PHE A 109 17.80 18.91 -10.59
N ASP A 110 18.95 19.04 -9.91
CA ASP A 110 19.47 20.36 -9.57
C ASP A 110 19.96 21.06 -10.83
N ALA A 111 20.59 20.31 -11.75
CA ALA A 111 20.91 20.78 -13.10
C ALA A 111 19.66 21.25 -13.87
N LEU A 112 18.54 20.53 -13.80
CA LEU A 112 17.27 20.96 -14.38
C LEU A 112 16.76 22.26 -13.75
N THR A 113 16.78 22.38 -12.42
CA THR A 113 16.30 23.61 -11.77
C THR A 113 17.17 24.83 -12.07
N ALA A 114 18.44 24.63 -12.39
CA ALA A 114 19.37 25.69 -12.76
C ALA A 114 19.07 26.29 -14.15
N THR A 115 18.32 25.57 -15.01
CA THR A 115 17.91 26.09 -16.33
C THR A 115 16.69 27.00 -16.28
N LEU A 116 15.99 27.06 -15.14
CA LEU A 116 14.73 27.78 -15.01
C LEU A 116 14.96 29.30 -14.97
N PRO A 117 14.19 30.10 -15.76
CA PRO A 117 14.34 31.55 -15.75
C PRO A 117 14.10 32.16 -14.36
N PRO A 118 14.95 33.09 -13.89
CA PRO A 118 14.72 33.79 -12.63
C PRO A 118 13.35 34.50 -12.61
N GLY A 119 12.62 34.40 -11.49
CA GLY A 119 11.32 35.06 -11.30
C GLY A 119 10.12 34.41 -12.00
N ALA A 120 10.35 33.40 -12.87
CA ALA A 120 9.27 32.63 -13.47
C ALA A 120 8.46 31.89 -12.39
N PHE A 121 7.15 31.79 -12.61
CA PHE A 121 6.28 30.94 -11.81
C PHE A 121 6.41 29.50 -12.32
N GLU A 122 6.78 28.60 -11.42
CA GLU A 122 7.13 27.21 -11.77
C GLU A 122 5.87 26.33 -11.83
N LEU A 123 5.55 25.77 -12.99
CA LEU A 123 4.46 24.81 -13.17
C LEU A 123 5.06 23.41 -13.39
N TRP A 124 5.14 22.63 -12.32
CA TRP A 124 5.62 21.26 -12.33
C TRP A 124 4.48 20.31 -12.71
N VAL A 125 4.62 19.63 -13.85
CA VAL A 125 3.63 18.69 -14.38
C VAL A 125 4.31 17.40 -14.81
N GLY A 126 3.59 16.28 -14.83
CA GLY A 126 4.19 15.02 -15.23
C GLY A 126 3.45 13.78 -14.76
N ASN A 127 3.97 12.64 -15.19
CA ASN A 127 3.59 11.31 -14.72
C ASN A 127 4.87 10.59 -14.25
N PRO A 128 5.34 10.84 -13.01
CA PRO A 128 6.56 10.20 -12.49
C PRO A 128 6.43 8.67 -12.43
N PRO A 129 7.55 7.92 -12.46
CA PRO A 129 7.53 6.46 -12.52
C PRO A 129 6.98 5.80 -11.24
N TYR A 130 6.25 4.70 -11.40
CA TYR A 130 5.66 3.92 -10.29
C TYR A 130 6.52 2.68 -9.99
N ASN A 131 7.79 2.90 -9.65
CA ASN A 131 8.77 1.81 -9.48
C ASN A 131 9.14 1.59 -8.00
N GLY A 132 8.96 0.34 -7.56
CA GLY A 132 9.28 -0.19 -6.23
C GLY A 132 10.75 -0.54 -5.99
N THR A 133 11.51 -0.63 -7.08
CA THR A 133 12.77 -1.38 -7.17
C THR A 133 13.80 -0.69 -8.08
N SER A 134 13.73 0.63 -8.21
CA SER A 134 14.73 1.39 -8.97
C SER A 134 16.13 1.28 -8.36
N SER A 135 17.16 1.63 -9.14
CA SER A 135 18.55 1.66 -8.66
C SER A 135 18.72 2.64 -7.49
N VAL A 136 17.99 3.75 -7.51
CA VAL A 136 17.97 4.77 -6.45
C VAL A 136 17.51 4.18 -5.12
N LEU A 137 16.48 3.33 -5.12
CA LEU A 137 15.97 2.68 -3.91
C LEU A 137 16.89 1.57 -3.38
N ARG A 138 17.84 1.09 -4.20
CA ARG A 138 18.87 0.12 -3.80
C ARG A 138 20.16 0.78 -3.34
N ASP A 139 20.33 2.08 -3.59
CA ASP A 139 21.47 2.89 -3.15
C ASP A 139 21.18 3.46 -1.75
N PRO A 140 21.84 2.96 -0.68
CA PRO A 140 21.51 3.37 0.70
C PRO A 140 21.71 4.85 0.96
N GLN A 141 22.70 5.49 0.32
CA GLN A 141 23.02 6.89 0.55
C GLN A 141 21.99 7.80 -0.11
N THR A 142 21.69 7.54 -1.38
CA THR A 142 20.66 8.30 -2.11
C THR A 142 19.29 8.09 -1.47
N TYR A 143 18.93 6.85 -1.12
CA TYR A 143 17.68 6.54 -0.43
C TYR A 143 17.55 7.29 0.91
N ALA A 144 18.61 7.30 1.73
CA ALA A 144 18.59 8.02 3.01
C ALA A 144 18.39 9.54 2.82
N ARG A 145 19.03 10.15 1.82
CA ARG A 145 18.84 11.58 1.49
C ARG A 145 17.41 11.89 1.08
N LEU A 146 16.80 11.02 0.29
CA LEU A 146 15.41 11.18 -0.16
C LEU A 146 14.41 10.98 0.99
N VAL A 147 14.61 9.98 1.84
CA VAL A 147 13.78 9.74 3.03
C VAL A 147 13.89 10.90 4.03
N ALA A 148 15.05 11.55 4.14
CA ALA A 148 15.26 12.72 4.99
C ALA A 148 14.41 13.95 4.58
N LEU A 149 13.75 13.92 3.41
CA LEU A 149 12.76 14.94 3.04
C LEU A 149 11.45 14.80 3.82
N LEU A 150 11.19 13.65 4.44
CA LEU A 150 10.02 13.47 5.31
C LEU A 150 10.26 14.16 6.67
N PRO A 151 9.23 14.80 7.25
CA PRO A 151 9.34 15.43 8.57
C PRO A 151 9.35 14.41 9.72
N GLU A 152 8.87 13.19 9.48
CA GLU A 152 8.66 12.15 10.49
C GLU A 152 9.09 10.79 9.97
N ALA A 153 9.42 9.89 10.91
CA ALA A 153 9.72 8.51 10.59
C ALA A 153 8.49 7.80 9.99
N LEU A 154 8.75 6.85 9.10
CA LEU A 154 7.72 5.98 8.55
C LEU A 154 7.17 5.04 9.64
N PRO A 155 5.91 4.59 9.53
CA PRO A 155 5.35 3.59 10.44
C PRO A 155 6.25 2.35 10.55
N ALA A 156 6.34 1.79 11.76
CA ALA A 156 7.15 0.61 12.01
C ALA A 156 6.80 -0.55 11.05
N GLY A 157 7.81 -1.21 10.51
CA GLY A 157 7.64 -2.30 9.54
C GLY A 157 7.25 -1.85 8.13
N THR A 158 7.25 -0.55 7.83
CA THR A 158 7.00 -0.01 6.49
C THR A 158 8.24 0.66 5.90
N SER A 159 8.26 0.80 4.58
CA SER A 159 9.28 1.54 3.85
C SER A 159 8.65 2.25 2.67
N LEU A 160 8.98 3.54 2.48
CA LEU A 160 8.54 4.32 1.33
C LEU A 160 9.45 3.97 0.16
N ARG A 161 9.01 3.10 -0.73
CA ARG A 161 9.84 2.59 -1.83
C ARG A 161 9.23 2.86 -3.19
N ASP A 162 8.58 4.00 -3.38
CA ASP A 162 7.98 4.34 -4.66
C ASP A 162 8.60 5.63 -5.20
N ASP A 163 9.20 5.56 -6.39
CA ASP A 163 9.90 6.70 -6.99
C ASP A 163 9.03 7.97 -7.09
N PHE A 164 7.74 7.84 -7.45
CA PHE A 164 6.82 8.98 -7.53
C PHE A 164 6.74 9.81 -6.24
N ALA A 165 6.84 9.15 -5.07
CA ALA A 165 6.79 9.83 -3.78
C ALA A 165 8.00 10.76 -3.60
N PHE A 166 9.17 10.35 -4.10
CA PHE A 166 10.38 11.15 -4.01
C PHE A 166 10.40 12.29 -5.03
N PHE A 167 9.81 12.11 -6.21
CA PHE A 167 9.56 13.23 -7.13
C PHE A 167 8.67 14.30 -6.49
N LEU A 168 7.56 13.90 -5.84
CA LEU A 168 6.69 14.82 -5.09
C LEU A 168 7.46 15.56 -4.00
N LEU A 169 8.27 14.86 -3.20
CA LEU A 169 9.05 15.46 -2.11
C LEU A 169 10.10 16.46 -2.61
N ARG A 170 10.80 16.16 -3.70
CA ARG A 170 11.80 17.08 -4.28
C ARG A 170 11.15 18.35 -4.81
N VAL A 171 10.06 18.23 -5.54
CA VAL A 171 9.33 19.40 -6.05
C VAL A 171 8.72 20.21 -4.90
N ALA A 172 8.13 19.54 -3.89
CA ALA A 172 7.61 20.24 -2.72
C ALA A 172 8.72 21.00 -1.96
N ARG A 173 9.91 20.41 -1.81
CA ARG A 173 11.07 21.08 -1.21
C ARG A 173 11.52 22.30 -2.01
N ARG A 174 11.45 22.24 -3.34
CA ARG A 174 11.76 23.36 -4.25
C ARG A 174 10.74 24.50 -4.10
N LEU A 175 9.46 24.16 -4.06
CA LEU A 175 8.35 25.11 -3.95
C LEU A 175 8.20 25.73 -2.55
N GLU A 176 8.95 25.28 -1.55
CA GLU A 176 9.12 26.05 -0.29
C GLU A 176 9.83 27.39 -0.51
N GLN A 177 10.67 27.49 -1.55
CA GLN A 177 11.53 28.65 -1.82
C GLN A 177 11.18 29.36 -3.11
N ARG A 178 10.18 28.85 -3.85
CA ARG A 178 9.77 29.35 -5.15
C ARG A 178 8.27 29.33 -5.28
N ASP A 179 7.76 30.30 -6.01
CA ASP A 179 6.34 30.37 -6.29
C ASP A 179 5.99 29.49 -7.49
N GLY A 180 5.01 28.61 -7.32
CA GLY A 180 4.69 27.62 -8.32
C GLY A 180 3.54 26.69 -7.96
N LEU A 181 3.26 25.79 -8.90
CA LEU A 181 2.29 24.71 -8.79
C LEU A 181 2.97 23.37 -9.05
N LEU A 182 2.42 22.33 -8.44
CA LEU A 182 2.76 20.94 -8.68
C LEU A 182 1.49 20.17 -9.01
N ALA A 183 1.43 19.58 -10.21
CA ALA A 183 0.29 18.81 -10.70
C ALA A 183 0.78 17.51 -11.37
N PHE A 184 0.86 16.44 -10.58
CA PHE A 184 1.32 15.12 -11.07
C PHE A 184 0.20 14.10 -11.12
N VAL A 185 0.29 13.22 -12.13
CA VAL A 185 -0.45 11.95 -12.18
C VAL A 185 0.32 10.93 -11.36
N THR A 186 -0.32 10.37 -10.32
CA THR A 186 0.30 9.43 -9.37
C THR A 186 -0.63 8.27 -9.06
N PRO A 187 -0.17 7.18 -8.42
CA PRO A 187 -1.07 6.13 -7.95
C PRO A 187 -2.09 6.67 -6.95
N ALA A 188 -3.35 6.24 -7.05
CA ALA A 188 -4.43 6.63 -6.15
C ALA A 188 -4.19 6.17 -4.70
N THR A 189 -3.21 5.28 -4.47
CA THR A 189 -2.75 4.94 -3.12
C THR A 189 -2.21 6.15 -2.36
N LEU A 190 -1.72 7.19 -3.05
CA LEU A 190 -1.36 8.47 -2.43
C LEU A 190 -2.54 9.06 -1.64
N ILE A 191 -3.78 8.92 -2.12
CA ILE A 191 -4.98 9.52 -1.51
C ILE A 191 -5.20 9.00 -0.08
N ASP A 192 -5.09 7.68 0.12
CA ASP A 192 -5.62 7.03 1.31
C ASP A 192 -4.74 5.94 1.94
N ALA A 193 -3.75 5.37 1.24
CA ALA A 193 -2.98 4.27 1.82
C ALA A 193 -2.19 4.75 3.06
N PHE A 194 -2.25 3.97 4.13
CA PHE A 194 -1.73 4.36 5.44
C PHE A 194 -0.23 4.67 5.42
N MET A 195 0.54 3.94 4.61
CA MET A 195 1.99 4.11 4.50
C MET A 195 2.40 5.48 3.95
N TYR A 196 1.53 6.18 3.22
CA TYR A 196 1.79 7.53 2.70
C TYR A 196 1.28 8.66 3.63
N ALA A 197 0.76 8.36 4.82
CA ALA A 197 0.38 9.43 5.77
C ALA A 197 1.55 10.41 6.07
N PRO A 198 2.81 9.96 6.30
CA PRO A 198 3.95 10.87 6.46
C PRO A 198 4.25 11.69 5.20
N LEU A 199 4.06 11.11 4.00
CA LEU A 199 4.22 11.82 2.74
C LEU A 199 3.16 12.90 2.57
N ARG A 200 1.88 12.60 2.81
CA ARG A 200 0.79 13.59 2.75
C ARG A 200 1.02 14.72 3.74
N LYS A 201 1.43 14.41 4.97
CA LYS A 201 1.84 15.40 5.97
C LYS A 201 3.00 16.26 5.48
N ALA A 202 4.01 15.65 4.88
CA ALA A 202 5.17 16.33 4.31
C ALA A 202 4.78 17.33 3.22
N LEU A 203 3.83 16.99 2.36
CA LEU A 203 3.32 17.86 1.30
C LEU A 203 2.46 19.00 1.87
N LEU A 204 1.49 18.68 2.75
CA LEU A 204 0.61 19.68 3.38
C LEU A 204 1.36 20.67 4.30
N GLY A 205 2.50 20.27 4.85
CA GLY A 205 3.36 21.16 5.63
C GLY A 205 4.19 22.14 4.77
N ARG A 206 4.24 21.93 3.45
CA ARG A 206 5.06 22.72 2.50
C ARG A 206 4.23 23.48 1.47
N LEU A 207 3.09 22.91 1.11
CA LEU A 207 2.24 23.35 0.01
C LEU A 207 0.78 23.40 0.45
N GLU A 208 0.02 24.26 -0.21
CA GLU A 208 -1.43 24.27 -0.14
C GLU A 208 -2.01 23.28 -1.16
N LEU A 209 -2.82 22.32 -0.70
CA LEU A 209 -3.55 21.43 -1.59
C LEU A 209 -4.76 22.14 -2.18
N LYS A 210 -4.78 22.32 -3.51
CA LYS A 210 -5.88 23.00 -4.20
C LYS A 210 -6.95 22.03 -4.68
N GLU A 211 -6.54 20.96 -5.35
CA GLU A 211 -7.48 20.05 -5.99
C GLU A 211 -6.95 18.61 -6.05
N VAL A 212 -7.85 17.65 -5.92
CA VAL A 212 -7.62 16.22 -6.09
C VAL A 212 -8.63 15.69 -7.09
N LEU A 213 -8.15 15.09 -8.17
CA LEU A 213 -8.96 14.35 -9.13
C LEU A 213 -8.63 12.87 -9.04
N GLU A 214 -9.54 12.07 -8.51
CA GLU A 214 -9.42 10.61 -8.52
C GLU A 214 -9.82 10.08 -9.89
N LEU A 215 -8.87 9.42 -10.57
CA LEU A 215 -9.07 8.87 -11.89
C LEU A 215 -9.61 7.44 -11.73
N GLY A 216 -10.74 7.15 -12.39
CA GLY A 216 -11.35 5.81 -12.40
C GLY A 216 -10.42 4.73 -12.98
N GLY A 217 -10.87 3.48 -12.97
CA GLY A 217 -10.13 2.39 -13.61
C GLY A 217 -10.03 2.57 -15.14
N GLY A 218 -8.97 2.03 -15.75
CA GLY A 218 -8.84 1.95 -17.22
C GLY A 218 -8.16 3.15 -17.90
N VAL A 219 -7.61 4.09 -17.14
CA VAL A 219 -6.93 5.30 -17.66
C VAL A 219 -5.65 5.00 -18.44
N PHE A 220 -4.97 3.89 -18.12
CA PHE A 220 -3.81 3.40 -18.85
C PHE A 220 -4.08 1.98 -19.32
N ARG A 221 -3.93 1.70 -20.61
CA ARG A 221 -4.26 0.39 -21.18
C ARG A 221 -3.37 -0.69 -20.61
N GLY A 222 -3.99 -1.76 -20.11
CA GLY A 222 -3.28 -2.89 -19.50
C GLY A 222 -2.71 -2.64 -18.10
N ALA A 223 -2.85 -1.43 -17.55
CA ALA A 223 -2.50 -1.13 -16.17
C ALA A 223 -3.68 -1.44 -15.23
N ARG A 224 -3.39 -2.06 -14.07
CA ARG A 224 -4.36 -2.32 -13.00
C ARG A 224 -4.32 -1.27 -11.88
N VAL A 225 -3.35 -0.36 -11.93
CA VAL A 225 -3.14 0.68 -10.93
C VAL A 225 -4.18 1.79 -11.14
N ARG A 226 -4.94 2.11 -10.09
CA ARG A 226 -5.77 3.32 -10.06
C ARG A 226 -4.87 4.53 -9.88
N THR A 227 -5.21 5.65 -10.52
CA THR A 227 -4.39 6.87 -10.50
C THR A 227 -5.17 8.07 -10.00
N CYS A 228 -4.48 9.13 -9.62
CA CYS A 228 -5.07 10.41 -9.26
C CYS A 228 -4.17 11.56 -9.73
N VAL A 229 -4.77 12.72 -9.89
CA VAL A 229 -4.07 13.99 -10.06
C VAL A 229 -4.19 14.77 -8.76
N THR A 230 -3.08 15.29 -8.26
CA THR A 230 -3.09 16.22 -7.11
C THR A 230 -2.46 17.53 -7.53
N VAL A 231 -3.15 18.64 -7.28
CA VAL A 231 -2.70 20.00 -7.59
C VAL A 231 -2.37 20.72 -6.30
N TRP A 232 -1.11 21.11 -6.17
CA TRP A 232 -0.55 21.78 -5.01
C TRP A 232 -0.01 23.16 -5.40
N ARG A 233 -0.04 24.11 -4.49
CA ARG A 233 0.52 25.46 -4.66
C ARG A 233 1.55 25.75 -3.58
N SER A 234 2.62 26.46 -3.94
CA SER A 234 3.53 27.08 -2.97
C SER A 234 2.77 27.93 -1.95
N LEU A 235 3.19 27.88 -0.69
CA LEU A 235 2.63 28.75 0.34
C LEU A 235 3.12 30.20 0.14
N PRO A 236 2.31 31.22 0.45
CA PRO A 236 2.75 32.62 0.39
C PRO A 236 3.99 32.86 1.29
N PRO A 237 4.95 33.72 0.88
CA PRO A 237 6.20 33.96 1.61
C PRO A 237 6.06 34.42 3.06
N ALA A 238 4.93 35.06 3.39
CA ALA A 238 4.64 35.59 4.73
C ALA A 238 3.83 34.63 5.63
N THR A 239 3.53 33.42 5.15
CA THR A 239 2.83 32.44 5.97
C THR A 239 3.85 31.86 6.96
N PRO A 240 3.75 32.10 8.28
CA PRO A 240 4.59 31.37 9.24
C PRO A 240 4.40 29.89 8.95
N LYS A 241 5.50 29.11 8.92
CA LYS A 241 5.45 27.65 8.72
C LYS A 241 4.39 27.11 9.67
N ARG A 242 3.18 26.87 9.16
CA ARG A 242 2.03 26.62 10.01
C ARG A 242 2.42 25.39 10.81
N PRO A 243 2.42 25.44 12.16
CA PRO A 243 2.30 24.17 12.86
C PRO A 243 1.06 23.52 12.23
N LEU A 244 1.14 22.24 11.89
CA LEU A 244 -0.03 21.43 11.49
C LEU A 244 -0.97 21.34 12.70
N GLN A 245 -1.47 22.48 13.16
CA GLN A 245 -2.50 22.60 14.17
C GLN A 245 -3.81 22.38 13.45
N LEU A 246 -4.58 21.51 14.08
CA LEU A 246 -5.97 21.19 13.86
C LEU A 246 -6.76 22.50 13.69
N VAL A 247 -6.83 23.04 12.48
CA VAL A 247 -7.83 24.06 12.17
C VAL A 247 -9.07 23.25 11.80
N PRO A 248 -10.13 23.25 12.64
CA PRO A 248 -11.43 22.78 12.19
C PRO A 248 -11.76 23.52 10.90
N ALA A 249 -12.48 22.90 9.97
CA ALA A 249 -13.00 23.61 8.80
C ALA A 249 -13.82 24.82 9.27
N GLY A 250 -13.18 25.98 9.35
CA GLY A 250 -13.81 27.27 9.53
C GLY A 250 -14.06 27.88 8.17
N ASP A 251 -15.15 28.63 8.06
CA ASP A 251 -15.82 29.01 6.81
C ASP A 251 -14.98 29.83 5.81
N ASP A 252 -13.77 30.28 6.17
CA ASP A 252 -12.98 31.25 5.39
C ASP A 252 -11.65 30.72 4.79
N ALA A 253 -11.31 29.42 4.92
CA ALA A 253 -10.21 28.85 4.14
C ALA A 253 -10.73 28.40 2.76
N PRO A 254 -10.10 28.77 1.63
CA PRO A 254 -10.49 28.22 0.33
C PRO A 254 -10.24 26.71 0.35
N GLY A 255 -11.29 25.94 0.62
CA GLY A 255 -11.21 24.50 0.85
C GLY A 255 -10.58 23.76 -0.31
N THR A 256 -9.92 22.64 -0.02
CA THR A 256 -9.44 21.73 -1.07
C THR A 256 -10.65 21.15 -1.80
N LEU A 257 -10.58 21.10 -3.13
CA LEU A 257 -11.61 20.45 -3.95
C LEU A 257 -11.24 18.98 -4.21
N TYR A 258 -12.18 18.07 -3.97
CA TYR A 258 -12.09 16.68 -4.40
C TYR A 258 -13.11 16.40 -5.50
N ARG A 259 -12.67 15.68 -6.54
CA ARG A 259 -13.51 15.24 -7.65
C ARG A 259 -13.22 13.79 -7.99
N THR A 260 -14.23 13.12 -8.52
CA THR A 260 -14.10 11.81 -9.14
C THR A 260 -14.35 11.91 -10.63
N ARG A 261 -13.59 11.14 -11.41
CA ARG A 261 -13.85 10.92 -12.83
C ARG A 261 -14.63 9.63 -13.00
N ALA A 262 -15.73 9.67 -13.75
CA ALA A 262 -16.45 8.45 -14.15
C ALA A 262 -15.51 7.48 -14.88
N ALA A 263 -15.65 6.18 -14.67
CA ALA A 263 -14.83 5.18 -15.35
C ALA A 263 -15.17 5.17 -16.85
N SER A 264 -14.17 5.52 -17.66
CA SER A 264 -14.29 5.68 -19.10
C SER A 264 -12.89 5.55 -19.70
N GLY A 265 -12.80 5.05 -20.94
CA GLY A 265 -11.53 4.66 -21.53
C GLY A 265 -10.46 5.76 -21.58
N PRO A 266 -9.20 5.39 -21.90
CA PRO A 266 -8.04 6.28 -21.82
C PRO A 266 -8.09 7.47 -22.80
N PHE A 267 -8.96 7.44 -23.80
CA PHE A 267 -8.98 8.39 -24.92
C PHE A 267 -10.13 9.40 -24.89
N GLU A 268 -10.98 9.38 -23.86
CA GLU A 268 -12.11 10.30 -23.74
C GLU A 268 -11.79 11.46 -22.79
N ARG A 269 -12.21 12.66 -23.19
CA ARG A 269 -12.25 13.85 -22.31
C ARG A 269 -13.52 13.74 -21.46
N HIS A 270 -13.39 13.93 -20.16
CA HIS A 270 -14.54 13.90 -19.25
C HIS A 270 -14.78 15.26 -18.62
N GLN A 271 -16.05 15.51 -18.31
CA GLN A 271 -16.38 16.51 -17.32
C GLN A 271 -16.12 15.88 -15.95
N PRO A 272 -15.24 16.47 -15.12
CA PRO A 272 -15.08 16.05 -13.73
C PRO A 272 -16.43 16.07 -13.02
N GLY A 273 -16.65 15.13 -12.10
CA GLY A 273 -17.84 15.18 -11.24
C GLY A 273 -17.88 16.43 -10.37
N ASP A 274 -18.97 16.58 -9.63
CA ASP A 274 -19.16 17.68 -8.69
C ASP A 274 -17.99 17.80 -7.71
N ALA A 275 -17.61 19.05 -7.42
CA ALA A 275 -16.53 19.33 -6.49
C ALA A 275 -17.04 19.21 -5.07
N ILE A 276 -16.34 18.43 -4.24
CA ILE A 276 -16.59 18.35 -2.80
C ILE A 276 -15.48 19.11 -2.10
N ALA A 277 -15.83 20.18 -1.37
CA ALA A 277 -14.87 20.90 -0.54
C ALA A 277 -14.56 20.08 0.72
N PHE A 278 -13.28 19.99 1.08
CA PHE A 278 -12.84 19.32 2.30
C PHE A 278 -11.48 19.85 2.77
N ALA A 279 -11.08 19.44 3.98
CA ALA A 279 -9.75 19.72 4.52
C ALA A 279 -9.09 18.42 5.00
N PRO A 280 -7.89 18.08 4.50
CA PRO A 280 -7.13 16.96 5.05
C PRO A 280 -6.82 17.16 6.53
N ALA A 281 -7.10 16.15 7.36
CA ALA A 281 -6.94 16.22 8.81
C ALA A 281 -6.07 15.10 9.37
N ALA A 282 -5.43 15.36 10.51
CA ALA A 282 -4.65 14.37 11.25
C ALA A 282 -5.54 13.20 11.73
N PRO A 283 -4.96 12.01 11.96
CA PRO A 283 -3.55 11.66 11.80
C PRO A 283 -3.18 11.19 10.38
N ASP A 284 -4.16 10.88 9.52
CA ASP A 284 -3.88 10.21 8.24
C ASP A 284 -3.75 11.17 7.07
N TYR A 285 -4.24 12.40 7.21
CA TYR A 285 -4.19 13.44 6.19
C TYR A 285 -4.78 13.01 4.85
N LEU A 286 -5.91 12.29 4.85
CA LEU A 286 -6.53 11.77 3.62
C LEU A 286 -6.77 12.86 2.59
N LEU A 287 -6.51 12.57 1.32
CA LEU A 287 -6.76 13.50 0.19
C LEU A 287 -8.14 13.31 -0.43
N ARG A 288 -9.07 12.73 0.34
CA ARG A 288 -10.48 12.61 -0.01
C ARG A 288 -11.34 12.87 1.23
N PRO A 289 -12.53 13.46 1.07
CA PRO A 289 -13.48 13.58 2.16
C PRO A 289 -13.95 12.19 2.60
N PRO A 290 -13.88 11.85 3.90
CA PRO A 290 -14.55 10.66 4.39
C PRO A 290 -16.07 10.85 4.30
N PRO A 291 -16.85 9.77 4.09
CA PRO A 291 -18.31 9.86 4.21
C PRO A 291 -18.73 10.33 5.62
N PRO A 292 -19.68 11.28 5.77
CA PRO A 292 -20.04 11.85 7.07
C PRO A 292 -20.44 10.80 8.13
N LYS A 293 -21.13 9.74 7.70
CA LYS A 293 -21.54 8.64 8.58
C LYS A 293 -20.35 7.84 9.09
N ALA A 294 -19.33 7.62 8.25
CA ALA A 294 -18.10 6.94 8.64
C ALA A 294 -17.28 7.81 9.61
N GLU A 295 -17.19 9.11 9.34
CA GLU A 295 -16.49 10.08 10.20
C GLU A 295 -17.12 10.17 11.60
N ALA A 296 -18.45 10.29 11.68
CA ALA A 296 -19.17 10.30 12.96
C ALA A 296 -18.98 8.98 13.75
N LEU A 297 -19.01 7.84 13.06
CA LEU A 297 -18.75 6.53 13.68
C LEU A 297 -17.32 6.43 14.22
N ASP A 298 -16.33 6.83 13.42
CA ASP A 298 -14.93 6.80 13.82
C ASP A 298 -14.65 7.73 15.01
N ALA A 299 -15.15 8.97 14.97
CA ALA A 299 -14.99 9.93 16.06
C ALA A 299 -15.57 9.38 17.37
N ARG A 300 -16.78 8.79 17.31
CA ARG A 300 -17.43 8.16 18.46
C ARG A 300 -16.63 6.97 18.98
N TRP A 301 -16.20 6.07 18.12
CA TRP A 301 -15.47 4.87 18.54
C TRP A 301 -14.05 5.17 19.02
N ARG A 302 -13.37 6.20 18.51
CA ARG A 302 -12.03 6.59 18.99
C ARG A 302 -12.05 7.28 20.34
N LYS A 303 -13.13 7.99 20.69
CA LYS A 303 -13.25 8.69 21.98
C LYS A 303 -13.13 7.71 23.15
N ASP A 304 -13.87 6.61 23.07
CA ASP A 304 -14.03 5.66 24.19
C ASP A 304 -13.55 4.26 23.84
N GLY A 305 -13.00 4.03 22.63
CA GLY A 305 -12.54 2.71 22.19
C GLY A 305 -11.08 2.43 22.48
N GLU A 306 -10.71 1.17 22.29
CA GLU A 306 -9.32 0.71 22.30
C GLU A 306 -9.01 0.11 20.91
N PRO A 307 -7.87 0.44 20.27
CA PRO A 307 -7.51 -0.17 18.99
C PRO A 307 -7.50 -1.69 19.10
N LEU A 308 -8.01 -2.38 18.07
CA LEU A 308 -8.13 -3.84 18.07
C LEU A 308 -6.81 -4.53 18.48
N THR A 309 -5.68 -4.13 17.90
CA THR A 309 -4.35 -4.71 18.19
C THR A 309 -3.81 -4.33 19.58
N THR A 310 -4.35 -3.30 20.22
CA THR A 310 -4.07 -3.00 21.65
C THR A 310 -4.93 -3.85 22.56
N LEU A 311 -6.20 -4.04 22.21
CA LEU A 311 -7.17 -4.87 22.95
C LEU A 311 -6.76 -6.35 22.97
N ILE A 312 -6.22 -6.86 21.86
CA ILE A 312 -5.63 -8.20 21.69
C ILE A 312 -4.15 -8.06 21.29
N PRO A 313 -3.25 -7.87 22.28
CA PRO A 313 -1.87 -7.43 22.04
C PRO A 313 -1.00 -8.46 21.31
N ILE A 314 -1.26 -9.76 21.48
CA ILE A 314 -0.45 -10.80 20.85
C ILE A 314 -1.17 -11.37 19.63
N SER A 315 -0.59 -11.16 18.45
CA SER A 315 -1.04 -11.79 17.21
C SER A 315 0.13 -12.09 16.29
N SER A 316 -0.03 -13.12 15.47
CA SER A 316 0.96 -13.57 14.49
C SER A 316 0.38 -13.50 13.08
N PRO A 317 1.19 -13.23 12.04
CA PRO A 317 0.75 -13.41 10.66
C PRO A 317 0.44 -14.90 10.41
N GLY A 318 -0.46 -15.18 9.46
CA GLY A 318 -0.71 -16.53 9.00
C GLY A 318 0.56 -17.23 8.48
N LEU A 319 0.49 -18.55 8.38
CA LEU A 319 1.54 -19.37 7.80
C LEU A 319 1.56 -19.22 6.28
N LYS A 320 2.69 -18.74 5.77
CA LYS A 320 3.10 -18.84 4.36
C LYS A 320 4.11 -19.97 4.22
N THR A 321 3.71 -21.13 3.70
CA THR A 321 4.66 -22.23 3.37
C THR A 321 5.60 -21.80 2.23
N ARG A 322 5.08 -20.94 1.35
CA ARG A 322 5.71 -20.51 0.09
C ARG A 322 6.01 -21.67 -0.86
N PHE A 323 5.54 -22.90 -0.60
CA PHE A 323 5.70 -24.06 -1.46
C PHE A 323 4.59 -25.09 -1.23
N ASP A 324 3.35 -24.68 -1.42
CA ASP A 324 2.17 -25.50 -1.11
C ASP A 324 2.16 -26.83 -1.89
N GLU A 325 2.67 -26.84 -3.14
CA GLU A 325 2.76 -28.06 -3.96
C GLU A 325 3.58 -29.18 -3.31
N LEU A 326 4.57 -28.82 -2.49
CA LEU A 326 5.36 -29.76 -1.70
C LEU A 326 4.78 -29.93 -0.30
N LEU A 327 4.46 -28.82 0.38
CA LEU A 327 4.28 -28.76 1.82
C LEU A 327 2.82 -28.75 2.31
N VAL A 328 1.84 -28.79 1.41
CA VAL A 328 0.40 -28.77 1.77
C VAL A 328 -0.37 -29.89 1.05
N SER A 329 -1.29 -30.53 1.75
CA SER A 329 -2.17 -31.57 1.20
C SER A 329 -3.50 -31.56 1.94
N ASP A 330 -4.55 -32.08 1.32
CA ASP A 330 -5.82 -32.34 2.02
C ASP A 330 -5.77 -33.65 2.83
N ASP A 331 -4.78 -34.51 2.55
CA ASP A 331 -4.53 -35.78 3.23
C ASP A 331 -3.17 -35.74 3.97
N PRO A 332 -3.12 -36.05 5.28
CA PRO A 332 -1.91 -35.98 6.10
C PRO A 332 -0.89 -37.09 5.79
N ASP A 333 -1.34 -38.27 5.36
CA ASP A 333 -0.48 -39.40 5.01
C ASP A 333 0.21 -39.13 3.68
N VAL A 334 -0.55 -38.70 2.67
CA VAL A 334 -0.01 -38.29 1.36
C VAL A 334 1.01 -37.16 1.50
N LEU A 335 0.74 -36.20 2.40
CA LEU A 335 1.68 -35.12 2.70
C LEU A 335 2.98 -35.64 3.28
N PHE A 336 2.89 -36.52 4.29
CA PHE A 336 4.04 -37.09 4.95
C PHE A 336 4.89 -37.86 3.94
N GLU A 337 4.28 -38.78 3.19
CA GLU A 337 4.96 -39.59 2.18
C GLU A 337 5.68 -38.74 1.14
N ARG A 338 5.03 -37.69 0.64
CA ARG A 338 5.64 -36.77 -0.33
C ARG A 338 6.85 -36.02 0.23
N VAL A 339 6.74 -35.50 1.45
CA VAL A 339 7.87 -34.78 2.08
C VAL A 339 9.01 -35.74 2.42
N ASP A 340 8.69 -36.92 2.89
CA ASP A 340 9.65 -37.98 3.21
C ASP A 340 10.39 -38.47 1.96
N ALA A 341 9.67 -38.67 0.85
CA ALA A 341 10.27 -38.95 -0.46
C ALA A 341 11.20 -37.83 -0.93
N PHE A 342 10.80 -36.56 -0.81
CA PHE A 342 11.64 -35.42 -1.15
C PHE A 342 12.95 -35.38 -0.33
N LEU A 343 12.85 -35.62 0.98
CA LEU A 343 14.01 -35.60 1.87
C LEU A 343 14.96 -36.76 1.59
N ARG A 344 14.45 -37.93 1.18
CA ARG A 344 15.25 -39.09 0.77
C ARG A 344 15.88 -38.99 -0.62
N ALA A 345 15.20 -38.35 -1.57
CA ALA A 345 15.65 -38.26 -2.96
C ALA A 345 17.08 -37.71 -3.06
N ALA A 346 17.92 -38.28 -3.92
CA ALA A 346 19.22 -37.68 -4.25
C ALA A 346 19.00 -36.38 -5.06
N PRO A 347 19.97 -35.44 -5.09
CA PRO A 347 19.86 -34.25 -5.93
C PRO A 347 19.58 -34.55 -7.41
N THR A 348 20.09 -35.69 -7.91
CA THR A 348 19.86 -36.18 -9.29
C THR A 348 18.45 -36.74 -9.52
N GLU A 349 17.67 -36.98 -8.48
CA GLU A 349 16.34 -37.61 -8.54
C GLU A 349 15.19 -36.59 -8.35
N ILE A 350 15.51 -35.29 -8.27
CA ILE A 350 14.51 -34.25 -7.98
C ILE A 350 13.51 -34.08 -9.12
N GLU A 351 13.93 -34.19 -10.38
CA GLU A 351 13.03 -34.16 -11.52
C GLU A 351 12.09 -35.38 -11.57
N PRO A 352 12.58 -36.64 -11.47
CA PRO A 352 11.73 -37.81 -11.28
C PRO A 352 10.74 -37.69 -10.11
N PHE A 353 11.21 -37.19 -8.96
CA PHE A 353 10.37 -36.92 -7.79
C PHE A 353 9.24 -35.92 -8.13
N ALA A 354 9.56 -34.82 -8.80
CA ALA A 354 8.59 -33.80 -9.16
C ALA A 354 7.49 -34.38 -10.07
N ILE A 355 7.86 -35.22 -11.04
CA ILE A 355 6.91 -35.91 -11.93
C ILE A 355 6.01 -36.85 -11.13
N ALA A 356 6.60 -37.71 -10.28
CA ALA A 356 5.87 -38.71 -9.49
C ALA A 356 4.83 -38.08 -8.54
N HIS A 357 5.11 -36.89 -8.01
CA HIS A 357 4.21 -36.17 -7.10
C HIS A 357 3.41 -35.03 -7.77
N GLY A 358 3.42 -34.95 -9.10
CA GLY A 358 2.63 -33.97 -9.86
C GLY A 358 3.04 -32.51 -9.60
N ILE A 359 4.29 -32.25 -9.22
CA ILE A 359 4.82 -30.90 -9.02
C ILE A 359 5.17 -30.30 -10.38
N PRO A 360 4.58 -29.15 -10.77
CA PRO A 360 4.83 -28.55 -12.09
C PRO A 360 6.31 -28.24 -12.35
N ALA A 361 6.79 -28.48 -13.58
CA ALA A 361 8.18 -28.27 -14.00
C ALA A 361 8.71 -26.85 -13.72
N ARG A 362 7.85 -25.82 -13.75
CA ARG A 362 8.20 -24.44 -13.36
C ARG A 362 8.73 -24.29 -11.92
N HIS A 363 8.51 -25.29 -11.06
CA HIS A 363 8.98 -25.32 -9.68
C HIS A 363 10.24 -26.16 -9.49
N LEU A 364 10.82 -26.75 -10.55
CA LEU A 364 11.99 -27.61 -10.46
C LEU A 364 13.21 -26.87 -9.86
N ALA A 365 13.57 -25.71 -10.40
CA ALA A 365 14.67 -24.89 -9.87
C ALA A 365 14.49 -24.53 -8.38
N LYS A 366 13.25 -24.38 -7.94
CA LYS A 366 12.90 -24.10 -6.54
C LYS A 366 13.03 -25.34 -5.66
N LEU A 367 12.66 -26.54 -6.15
CA LEU A 367 12.91 -27.82 -5.47
C LEU A 367 14.40 -28.07 -5.31
N GLU A 368 15.18 -27.89 -6.38
CA GLU A 368 16.63 -28.07 -6.37
C GLU A 368 17.31 -27.12 -5.39
N THR A 369 16.93 -25.84 -5.41
CA THR A 369 17.42 -24.84 -4.44
C THR A 369 17.10 -25.26 -3.00
N LEU A 370 15.87 -25.70 -2.75
CA LEU A 370 15.48 -26.16 -1.42
C LEU A 370 16.23 -27.42 -1.02
N LYS A 371 16.42 -28.36 -1.95
CA LYS A 371 17.16 -29.61 -1.72
C LYS A 371 18.62 -29.34 -1.37
N ALA A 372 19.27 -28.44 -2.10
CA ALA A 372 20.63 -28.01 -1.83
C ALA A 372 20.75 -27.37 -0.43
N LEU A 373 19.72 -26.64 0.02
CA LEU A 373 19.68 -26.02 1.34
C LEU A 373 19.54 -27.04 2.48
N VAL A 374 18.66 -28.04 2.33
CA VAL A 374 18.37 -29.01 3.41
C VAL A 374 19.23 -30.27 3.39
N GLY A 375 19.86 -30.58 2.25
CA GLY A 375 20.70 -31.76 2.07
C GLY A 375 19.94 -33.09 2.06
N THR A 376 20.64 -34.17 2.39
CA THR A 376 20.11 -35.55 2.39
C THR A 376 20.13 -36.21 3.77
N SER A 377 20.62 -35.53 4.80
CA SER A 377 20.66 -36.04 6.19
C SER A 377 19.37 -35.82 6.95
N LEU A 378 18.58 -34.81 6.57
CA LEU A 378 17.29 -34.53 7.18
C LEU A 378 16.30 -35.69 6.92
N ARG A 379 15.50 -36.04 7.94
CA ARG A 379 14.46 -37.07 7.88
C ARG A 379 13.10 -36.44 8.16
N ALA A 380 12.06 -36.97 7.54
CA ALA A 380 10.71 -36.52 7.84
C ALA A 380 10.29 -37.02 9.22
N GLU A 381 9.58 -36.18 9.97
CA GLU A 381 9.03 -36.52 11.27
C GLU A 381 7.53 -36.23 11.27
N ARG A 382 6.72 -37.21 11.71
CA ARG A 382 5.27 -37.12 11.63
C ARG A 382 4.69 -35.96 12.43
N GLN A 383 5.36 -35.54 13.51
CA GLN A 383 4.97 -34.40 14.33
C GLN A 383 4.93 -33.05 13.58
N HIS A 384 5.64 -32.94 12.45
CA HIS A 384 5.59 -31.75 11.60
C HIS A 384 4.35 -31.69 10.72
N VAL A 385 3.59 -32.78 10.58
CA VAL A 385 2.29 -32.75 9.90
C VAL A 385 1.26 -32.12 10.83
N ARG A 386 0.84 -30.89 10.52
CA ARG A 386 -0.07 -30.10 11.35
C ARG A 386 -1.36 -29.77 10.59
N PRO A 387 -2.54 -29.73 11.26
CA PRO A 387 -3.74 -29.19 10.65
C PRO A 387 -3.50 -27.77 10.14
N PHE A 388 -3.98 -27.46 8.94
CA PHE A 388 -3.78 -26.19 8.25
C PHE A 388 -5.11 -25.70 7.70
N TYR A 389 -5.64 -24.62 8.28
CA TYR A 389 -6.93 -24.08 7.91
C TYR A 389 -6.78 -23.00 6.84
N ARG A 390 -7.33 -23.27 5.64
CA ARG A 390 -7.33 -22.35 4.50
C ARG A 390 -8.34 -21.22 4.72
N TYR A 391 -7.98 -20.24 5.54
CA TYR A 391 -8.79 -19.04 5.73
C TYR A 391 -9.02 -18.31 4.39
N ALA A 392 -10.25 -17.81 4.17
CA ALA A 392 -10.66 -17.19 2.91
C ALA A 392 -11.31 -15.82 3.13
N GLY A 393 -10.88 -15.10 4.17
CA GLY A 393 -11.35 -13.75 4.47
C GLY A 393 -12.86 -13.68 4.69
N ALA A 394 -13.53 -12.78 3.97
CA ALA A 394 -14.97 -12.55 4.09
C ALA A 394 -15.85 -13.80 3.90
N ARG A 395 -15.38 -14.84 3.18
CA ARG A 395 -16.13 -16.10 3.00
C ARG A 395 -16.23 -16.94 4.28
N HIS A 396 -15.31 -16.75 5.22
CA HIS A 396 -15.26 -17.48 6.50
C HIS A 396 -15.57 -16.58 7.69
N ARG A 397 -16.33 -15.49 7.50
CA ARG A 397 -16.76 -14.64 8.63
C ARG A 397 -17.52 -15.46 9.65
N GLY A 398 -17.28 -15.19 10.93
CA GLY A 398 -17.90 -15.93 12.02
C GLY A 398 -17.06 -17.12 12.46
N ARG A 399 -16.97 -18.16 11.63
CA ARG A 399 -16.23 -19.40 11.93
C ARG A 399 -15.52 -19.93 10.69
N ILE A 400 -14.37 -20.57 10.90
CA ILE A 400 -13.70 -21.33 9.85
C ILE A 400 -14.30 -22.75 9.82
N PRO A 401 -14.90 -23.17 8.70
CA PRO A 401 -15.53 -24.48 8.61
C PRO A 401 -14.49 -25.60 8.55
N GLU A 402 -14.89 -26.81 8.97
CA GLU A 402 -14.01 -27.98 8.93
C GLU A 402 -13.64 -28.38 7.50
N SER A 403 -14.51 -28.10 6.52
CA SER A 403 -14.22 -28.29 5.10
C SER A 403 -13.08 -27.41 4.57
N ALA A 404 -12.63 -26.39 5.32
CA ALA A 404 -11.45 -25.60 5.00
C ALA A 404 -10.15 -26.21 5.56
N ARG A 405 -10.22 -27.34 6.25
CA ARG A 405 -9.05 -28.03 6.81
C ARG A 405 -8.27 -28.74 5.71
N ALA A 406 -6.98 -28.49 5.73
CA ALA A 406 -5.95 -29.23 5.04
C ALA A 406 -4.85 -29.59 6.07
N TYR A 407 -3.69 -30.02 5.60
CA TYR A 407 -2.51 -30.30 6.41
C TYR A 407 -1.30 -29.61 5.79
N CYS A 408 -0.41 -29.12 6.64
CA CYS A 408 0.88 -28.58 6.23
C CYS A 408 2.02 -29.30 6.94
N TYR A 409 3.17 -29.41 6.26
CA TYR A 409 4.40 -29.92 6.87
C TYR A 409 5.21 -28.73 7.41
N LEU A 410 5.16 -28.55 8.72
CA LEU A 410 5.67 -27.37 9.41
C LEU A 410 7.04 -27.64 10.05
N ASP A 411 8.07 -27.59 9.20
CA ASP A 411 9.48 -27.59 9.61
C ASP A 411 10.16 -26.32 9.10
N ARG A 412 10.79 -25.57 10.01
CA ARG A 412 11.46 -24.29 9.70
C ARG A 412 12.57 -24.45 8.67
N ARG A 413 13.22 -25.60 8.60
CA ARG A 413 14.28 -25.91 7.62
C ARG A 413 13.73 -25.94 6.20
N LEU A 414 12.45 -26.33 6.04
CA LEU A 414 11.75 -26.36 4.76
C LEU A 414 10.99 -25.05 4.46
N ILE A 415 10.90 -24.13 5.42
CA ILE A 415 10.23 -22.82 5.27
C ILE A 415 11.21 -21.68 5.61
N PRO A 416 12.29 -21.50 4.82
CA PRO A 416 13.44 -20.66 5.19
C PRO A 416 13.16 -19.15 5.25
N ARG A 417 12.01 -18.67 4.75
CA ARG A 417 11.61 -17.25 4.74
C ARG A 417 10.20 -17.00 5.32
N GLY A 418 9.70 -17.92 6.14
CA GLY A 418 8.36 -17.80 6.72
C GLY A 418 8.29 -16.74 7.83
N ASP A 419 7.52 -15.68 7.61
CA ASP A 419 7.23 -14.63 8.60
C ASP A 419 6.45 -15.12 9.84
N HIS A 420 6.05 -16.38 9.88
CA HIS A 420 5.29 -17.00 10.98
C HIS A 420 6.11 -17.22 12.26
N ARG A 421 7.41 -16.91 12.24
CA ARG A 421 8.32 -16.75 13.40
C ARG A 421 7.90 -17.57 14.63
N PHE A 422 8.01 -18.89 14.54
CA PHE A 422 8.32 -19.69 15.73
C PHE A 422 9.51 -19.05 16.43
N ARG A 423 9.30 -18.60 17.66
CA ARG A 423 10.35 -17.97 18.46
C ARG A 423 10.49 -18.79 19.72
N GLY A 424 11.68 -19.34 19.93
CA GLY A 424 11.95 -20.24 21.05
C GLY A 424 10.96 -21.40 21.09
N ASP A 425 10.44 -21.67 22.28
CA ASP A 425 9.63 -22.85 22.58
C ASP A 425 8.11 -22.59 22.50
N TYR A 426 7.69 -21.37 22.13
CA TYR A 426 6.28 -21.01 22.01
C TYR A 426 5.73 -21.29 20.61
N ASP A 427 4.75 -22.19 20.53
CA ASP A 427 3.97 -22.49 19.33
C ASP A 427 2.58 -21.84 19.38
N PRO A 428 2.36 -20.69 18.71
CA PRO A 428 1.05 -20.03 18.70
C PRO A 428 -0.01 -20.81 17.89
N HIS A 429 0.37 -21.80 17.09
CA HIS A 429 -0.58 -22.63 16.33
C HIS A 429 -1.18 -23.78 17.15
N ALA A 430 -0.53 -24.16 18.25
CA ALA A 430 -0.99 -25.22 19.14
C ALA A 430 -2.21 -24.82 20.00
N CYS A 431 -2.49 -23.52 20.13
CA CYS A 431 -3.61 -23.06 20.95
C CYS A 431 -4.98 -23.54 20.44
N ASP A 432 -5.86 -23.85 21.41
CA ASP A 432 -7.20 -24.38 21.15
C ASP A 432 -8.14 -23.36 20.53
N ILE A 433 -8.04 -22.09 20.92
CA ILE A 433 -8.93 -21.04 20.44
C ILE A 433 -8.08 -19.88 19.94
N LYS A 434 -8.39 -19.43 18.72
CA LYS A 434 -7.76 -18.25 18.12
C LYS A 434 -8.78 -17.40 17.35
N LEU A 435 -8.67 -16.08 17.52
CA LEU A 435 -9.32 -15.12 16.64
C LEU A 435 -8.49 -14.97 15.38
N VAL A 436 -9.07 -15.24 14.22
CA VAL A 436 -8.46 -15.01 12.91
C VAL A 436 -9.06 -13.75 12.32
N PHE A 437 -8.24 -12.79 11.90
CA PHE A 437 -8.71 -11.49 11.43
C PHE A 437 -7.69 -10.82 10.50
N ASN A 438 -8.11 -9.83 9.73
CA ASN A 438 -7.20 -8.94 8.99
C ASN A 438 -7.29 -7.50 9.52
N VAL A 439 -6.20 -6.75 9.32
CA VAL A 439 -6.10 -5.34 9.69
C VAL A 439 -5.60 -4.56 8.48
N ARG A 440 -6.12 -3.34 8.29
CA ARG A 440 -5.71 -2.47 7.18
C ARG A 440 -5.84 -3.14 5.80
N GLU A 441 -6.83 -4.03 5.65
CA GLU A 441 -7.11 -4.73 4.40
C GLU A 441 -8.62 -4.93 4.21
N LEU A 442 -9.12 -4.70 3.00
CA LEU A 442 -10.54 -4.78 2.67
C LEU A 442 -10.90 -6.03 1.84
N PRO A 443 -12.11 -6.59 2.05
CA PRO A 443 -13.00 -6.28 3.18
C PRO A 443 -12.39 -6.76 4.52
N LEU A 444 -12.73 -6.08 5.62
CA LEU A 444 -12.38 -6.59 6.95
C LEU A 444 -13.14 -7.88 7.22
N SER A 445 -12.53 -8.76 7.99
CA SER A 445 -13.07 -10.08 8.29
C SER A 445 -12.51 -10.59 9.60
N ALA A 446 -13.36 -11.24 10.37
CA ALA A 446 -12.96 -11.97 11.56
C ALA A 446 -13.67 -13.32 11.66
N ALA A 447 -12.98 -14.31 12.20
CA ALA A 447 -13.50 -15.65 12.42
C ALA A 447 -12.93 -16.23 13.71
N LEU A 448 -13.69 -17.08 14.38
CA LEU A 448 -13.17 -17.92 15.45
C LEU A 448 -12.70 -19.25 14.85
N LEU A 449 -11.49 -19.67 15.21
CA LEU A 449 -11.04 -21.04 15.06
C LEU A 449 -10.92 -21.64 16.46
N ASP A 450 -11.84 -22.54 16.79
CA ASP A 450 -12.00 -23.17 18.10
C ASP A 450 -11.34 -24.56 18.15
N ARG A 451 -10.21 -24.70 17.46
CA ARG A 451 -9.37 -25.90 17.48
C ARG A 451 -7.88 -25.58 17.19
N PRO A 452 -6.95 -26.47 17.60
CA PRO A 452 -5.54 -26.38 17.25
C PRO A 452 -5.28 -26.45 15.75
N GLY A 453 -4.22 -25.78 15.29
CA GLY A 453 -3.75 -25.82 13.92
C GLY A 453 -3.32 -24.48 13.35
N CYS A 454 -2.62 -24.58 12.24
CA CYS A 454 -2.04 -23.48 11.49
C CYS A 454 -3.11 -22.73 10.72
N VAL A 455 -2.94 -21.42 10.57
CA VAL A 455 -3.86 -20.56 9.82
C VAL A 455 -3.15 -20.07 8.57
N HIS A 456 -3.75 -20.28 7.41
CA HIS A 456 -3.21 -19.77 6.14
C HIS A 456 -3.12 -18.23 6.13
N ASP A 457 -2.01 -17.69 5.65
CA ASP A 457 -1.85 -16.25 5.38
C ASP A 457 -2.60 -15.83 4.10
N HIS A 458 -3.92 -15.85 4.18
CA HIS A 458 -4.76 -15.25 3.16
C HIS A 458 -4.81 -13.73 3.38
N ARG A 459 -4.23 -12.94 2.49
CA ARG A 459 -4.44 -11.48 2.47
C ARG A 459 -4.10 -10.83 3.83
N HIS A 460 -2.84 -10.96 4.22
CA HIS A 460 -2.27 -10.45 5.48
C HIS A 460 -3.09 -10.85 6.72
N ALA A 461 -3.71 -12.03 6.68
CA ALA A 461 -4.45 -12.56 7.80
C ALA A 461 -3.51 -12.70 9.00
N ARG A 462 -4.05 -12.34 10.16
CA ARG A 462 -3.44 -12.51 11.46
C ARG A 462 -4.29 -13.47 12.27
N PHE A 463 -3.68 -14.08 13.26
CA PHE A 463 -4.40 -14.80 14.28
C PHE A 463 -3.88 -14.44 15.67
N ALA A 464 -4.79 -14.32 16.63
CA ALA A 464 -4.52 -14.05 18.04
C ALA A 464 -4.99 -15.26 18.86
N PRO A 465 -4.08 -15.99 19.54
CA PRO A 465 -4.45 -17.01 20.52
C PRO A 465 -5.27 -16.40 21.66
N LEU A 466 -6.31 -17.10 22.13
CA LEU A 466 -7.13 -16.64 23.25
C LEU A 466 -6.31 -16.58 24.56
N TYR A 467 -5.42 -17.54 24.74
CA TYR A 467 -4.49 -17.62 25.86
C TYR A 467 -3.05 -17.63 25.33
N VAL A 468 -2.17 -16.93 26.04
CA VAL A 468 -0.74 -16.84 25.75
C VAL A 468 0.05 -16.96 27.05
N PRO A 469 1.31 -17.40 27.02
CA PRO A 469 2.14 -17.38 28.21
C PRO A 469 2.28 -15.94 28.76
N ARG A 470 2.23 -15.76 30.08
CA ARG A 470 2.29 -14.42 30.72
C ARG A 470 3.49 -13.59 30.25
N ALA A 471 4.67 -14.20 30.19
CA ALA A 471 5.88 -13.53 29.73
C ALA A 471 5.76 -13.03 28.27
N ILE A 472 4.97 -13.68 27.42
CA ILE A 472 4.68 -13.21 26.05
C ILE A 472 3.72 -12.03 26.07
N LEU A 473 2.71 -12.03 26.94
CA LEU A 473 1.80 -10.89 27.08
C LEU A 473 2.55 -9.64 27.55
N GLU A 474 3.48 -9.79 28.50
CA GLU A 474 4.26 -8.70 29.09
C GLU A 474 5.43 -8.22 28.19
N GLY A 475 6.16 -9.16 27.59
CA GLY A 475 7.38 -8.88 26.80
C GLY A 475 7.22 -8.98 25.29
N GLY A 476 5.99 -9.21 24.81
CA GLY A 476 5.67 -9.45 23.40
C GLY A 476 6.28 -10.74 22.85
N LEU A 477 6.16 -10.94 21.52
CA LEU A 477 6.76 -12.09 20.83
C LEU A 477 8.30 -12.15 20.90
N SER A 478 8.98 -11.11 21.40
CA SER A 478 10.42 -11.12 21.68
C SER A 478 10.79 -11.91 22.94
N ALA A 479 9.85 -12.11 23.86
CA ALA A 479 10.04 -12.90 25.06
C ALA A 479 10.00 -14.42 24.80
N ALA A 480 9.61 -14.82 23.59
CA ALA A 480 9.60 -16.21 23.13
C ALA A 480 11.02 -16.72 22.86
N LYS A 481 11.82 -16.91 23.92
CA LYS A 481 13.19 -17.41 23.89
C LYS A 481 13.24 -18.86 24.38
N PRO A 482 14.30 -19.62 24.09
CA PRO A 482 14.50 -20.96 24.68
C PRO A 482 14.45 -20.91 26.21
N GLY A 483 13.76 -21.87 26.83
CA GLY A 483 13.55 -21.94 28.28
C GLY A 483 12.36 -21.15 28.82
N LEU A 484 11.52 -20.59 27.94
CA LEU A 484 10.23 -20.03 28.32
C LEU A 484 9.34 -21.16 28.87
N ASP A 485 8.69 -20.95 30.01
CA ASP A 485 7.60 -21.80 30.47
C ASP A 485 6.32 -21.50 29.67
N PRO A 486 5.85 -22.42 28.80
CA PRO A 486 4.64 -22.19 28.02
C PRO A 486 3.34 -22.44 28.81
N SER A 487 3.43 -22.87 30.08
CA SER A 487 2.27 -23.35 30.85
C SER A 487 1.54 -22.28 31.67
N ASP A 488 2.19 -21.16 32.05
CA ASP A 488 1.55 -20.01 32.72
C ASP A 488 0.72 -19.19 31.71
N LEU A 489 -0.42 -19.75 31.32
CA LEU A 489 -1.32 -19.19 30.32
C LEU A 489 -2.26 -18.16 30.94
N VAL A 490 -2.31 -16.97 30.32
CA VAL A 490 -3.23 -15.88 30.65
C VAL A 490 -4.04 -15.45 29.43
N PRO A 491 -5.24 -14.87 29.60
CA PRO A 491 -5.99 -14.32 28.48
C PRO A 491 -5.18 -13.26 27.73
N ASN A 492 -5.15 -13.37 26.41
CA ASN A 492 -4.48 -12.41 25.53
C ASN A 492 -5.33 -11.15 25.36
N LEU A 493 -5.44 -10.37 26.43
CA LEU A 493 -6.30 -9.19 26.50
C LEU A 493 -5.58 -8.04 27.21
N SER A 494 -5.85 -6.82 26.77
CA SER A 494 -5.49 -5.62 27.53
C SER A 494 -6.22 -5.57 28.88
N ARG A 495 -5.83 -4.64 29.74
CA ARG A 495 -6.58 -4.35 30.98
C ARG A 495 -8.05 -4.02 30.73
N ARG A 496 -8.34 -3.25 29.66
CA ARG A 496 -9.73 -2.92 29.28
C ARG A 496 -10.45 -4.15 28.74
N GLY A 497 -9.78 -4.95 27.91
CA GLY A 497 -10.29 -6.21 27.39
C GLY A 497 -10.67 -7.19 28.49
N MET A 498 -9.85 -7.31 29.54
CA MET A 498 -10.18 -8.13 30.72
C MET A 498 -11.45 -7.66 31.43
N ALA A 499 -11.58 -6.37 31.71
CA ALA A 499 -12.78 -5.81 32.34
C ALA A 499 -14.04 -5.98 31.45
N TRP A 500 -13.89 -5.93 30.13
CA TRP A 500 -14.99 -6.18 29.19
C TRP A 500 -15.35 -7.66 29.12
N ALA A 501 -14.35 -8.55 29.15
CA ALA A 501 -14.55 -9.99 29.18
C ALA A 501 -15.34 -10.42 30.42
N GLU A 502 -15.00 -9.92 31.61
CA GLU A 502 -15.75 -10.19 32.85
C GLU A 502 -17.24 -9.86 32.72
N ARG A 503 -17.56 -8.72 32.09
CA ARG A 503 -18.95 -8.28 31.87
C ARG A 503 -19.68 -9.06 30.78
N LEU A 504 -18.96 -9.73 29.87
CA LEU A 504 -19.52 -10.50 28.75
C LEU A 504 -19.60 -12.01 29.02
N GLY A 505 -19.10 -12.49 30.16
CA GLY A 505 -19.08 -13.93 30.50
C GLY A 505 -17.74 -14.63 30.23
N GLY A 506 -16.65 -13.87 30.10
CA GLY A 506 -15.27 -14.37 30.05
C GLY A 506 -14.54 -14.07 28.73
N PRO A 507 -13.23 -14.43 28.66
CA PRO A 507 -12.38 -14.11 27.50
C PRO A 507 -12.89 -14.65 26.17
N ARG A 508 -13.43 -15.88 26.16
CA ARG A 508 -14.01 -16.49 24.97
C ARG A 508 -15.21 -15.70 24.45
N ALA A 509 -16.11 -15.28 25.35
CA ALA A 509 -17.28 -14.49 24.98
C ALA A 509 -16.89 -13.13 24.37
N LEU A 510 -15.81 -12.52 24.87
CA LEU A 510 -15.24 -11.31 24.26
C LEU A 510 -14.71 -11.58 22.83
N TYR A 511 -13.98 -12.68 22.60
CA TYR A 511 -13.52 -13.05 21.25
C TYR A 511 -14.70 -13.28 20.29
N GLU A 512 -15.75 -13.94 20.74
CA GLU A 512 -16.97 -14.13 19.95
C GLU A 512 -17.68 -12.79 19.67
N ALA A 513 -17.70 -11.87 20.64
CA ALA A 513 -18.22 -10.51 20.45
C ALA A 513 -17.37 -9.70 19.46
N LEU A 514 -16.05 -9.84 19.48
CA LEU A 514 -15.14 -9.23 18.51
C LEU A 514 -15.41 -9.73 17.09
N VAL A 515 -15.60 -11.05 16.93
CA VAL A 515 -15.99 -11.63 15.64
C VAL A 515 -17.28 -11.01 15.12
N ARG A 516 -18.31 -10.88 15.97
CA ARG A 516 -19.58 -10.24 15.58
C ARG A 516 -19.39 -8.76 15.24
N PHE A 517 -18.68 -8.01 16.07
CA PHE A 517 -18.45 -6.59 15.87
C PHE A 517 -17.69 -6.29 14.58
N ILE A 518 -16.54 -6.95 14.34
CA ILE A 518 -15.74 -6.73 13.13
C ILE A 518 -16.55 -7.03 11.86
N ASN A 519 -17.44 -8.03 11.92
CA ASN A 519 -18.28 -8.42 10.78
C ASN A 519 -19.62 -7.67 10.70
N SER A 520 -19.91 -6.78 11.66
CA SER A 520 -21.19 -6.07 11.74
C SER A 520 -21.38 -5.06 10.61
N GLU A 521 -22.63 -4.71 10.33
CA GLU A 521 -22.98 -3.70 9.31
C GLU A 521 -22.30 -2.34 9.55
N PRO A 522 -22.26 -1.76 10.78
CA PRO A 522 -21.61 -0.47 10.98
C PRO A 522 -20.13 -0.47 10.62
N VAL A 523 -19.45 -1.60 10.86
CA VAL A 523 -18.06 -1.77 10.44
C VAL A 523 -17.98 -1.94 8.93
N GLN A 524 -18.75 -2.86 8.35
CA GLN A 524 -18.57 -3.28 6.96
C GLN A 524 -19.13 -2.29 5.92
N ALA A 525 -20.24 -1.63 6.22
CA ALA A 525 -20.94 -0.73 5.30
C ALA A 525 -20.50 0.73 5.44
N HIS A 526 -19.94 1.12 6.59
CA HIS A 526 -19.64 2.52 6.88
C HIS A 526 -18.17 2.75 7.26
N TRP A 527 -17.68 2.17 8.35
CA TRP A 527 -16.33 2.48 8.83
C TRP A 527 -15.23 1.89 7.93
N ALA A 528 -15.32 0.62 7.55
CA ALA A 528 -14.28 -0.09 6.80
C ALA A 528 -14.06 0.47 5.39
N PRO A 529 -15.09 0.82 4.58
CA PRO A 529 -14.87 1.44 3.28
C PRO A 529 -14.07 2.76 3.35
N ALA A 530 -14.25 3.52 4.43
CA ALA A 530 -13.55 4.78 4.66
C ALA A 530 -12.15 4.59 5.24
N TYR A 531 -12.00 3.73 6.26
CA TYR A 531 -10.81 3.66 7.12
C TYR A 531 -10.21 2.27 7.27
N GLY A 532 -10.87 1.21 6.82
CA GLY A 532 -10.46 -0.17 7.09
C GLY A 532 -9.16 -0.61 6.43
N ALA A 533 -8.65 0.15 5.46
CA ALA A 533 -7.30 0.01 4.88
C ALA A 533 -6.26 0.98 5.46
N ILE A 534 -6.69 1.85 6.38
CA ILE A 534 -5.96 3.06 6.81
C ILE A 534 -5.65 3.00 8.30
N ARG A 535 -6.69 2.79 9.11
CA ARG A 535 -6.67 2.82 10.56
C ARG A 535 -6.83 1.41 11.13
N GLU A 536 -6.41 1.26 12.38
CA GLU A 536 -6.84 0.12 13.18
C GLU A 536 -8.26 0.39 13.70
N LEU A 537 -9.09 -0.65 13.71
CA LEU A 537 -10.48 -0.55 14.16
C LEU A 537 -10.53 -0.24 15.66
N PRO A 538 -11.10 0.89 16.09
CA PRO A 538 -11.34 1.15 17.51
C PRO A 538 -12.53 0.31 17.97
N VAL A 539 -12.35 -0.44 19.05
CA VAL A 539 -13.38 -1.31 19.63
C VAL A 539 -13.92 -0.63 20.89
N THR A 540 -15.24 -0.51 21.00
CA THR A 540 -15.90 -0.05 22.24
C THR A 540 -16.72 -1.17 22.87
N PHE A 541 -16.90 -1.13 24.19
CA PHE A 541 -17.75 -2.09 24.88
C PHE A 541 -19.19 -2.07 24.38
N GLU A 542 -19.75 -0.88 24.13
CA GLU A 542 -21.14 -0.79 23.67
C GLU A 542 -21.30 -1.33 22.26
N ALA A 543 -20.33 -1.15 21.36
CA ALA A 543 -20.38 -1.75 20.04
C ALA A 543 -20.28 -3.29 20.10
N LEU A 544 -19.49 -3.84 21.03
CA LEU A 544 -19.44 -5.29 21.29
C LEU A 544 -20.79 -5.83 21.79
N LYS A 545 -21.48 -5.07 22.66
CA LYS A 545 -22.82 -5.43 23.14
C LYS A 545 -23.86 -5.35 22.04
N GLU A 546 -23.93 -4.23 21.31
CA GLU A 546 -24.87 -4.01 20.21
C GLU A 546 -24.77 -5.15 19.17
N ALA A 547 -23.54 -5.48 18.77
CA ALA A 547 -23.26 -6.57 17.83
C ALA A 547 -23.62 -7.96 18.39
N SER A 548 -23.71 -8.12 19.71
CA SER A 548 -24.13 -9.36 20.37
C SER A 548 -25.64 -9.44 20.62
N SER A 549 -26.34 -8.32 20.65
CA SER A 549 -27.79 -8.24 20.87
C SER A 549 -28.65 -8.29 19.60
N GLY A 550 -28.09 -7.99 18.41
CA GLY A 550 -28.80 -8.02 17.12
C GLY A 550 -29.20 -9.40 16.59
N GLN A 551 -29.31 -10.40 17.48
CA GLN A 551 -29.64 -11.79 17.18
C GLN A 551 -30.85 -12.30 18.00
N ARG A 552 -31.68 -11.39 18.54
CA ARG A 552 -33.00 -11.76 19.06
C ARG A 552 -34.08 -11.56 18.02
#